data_AF-A0A5B6ZD64-F1
#
_entry.id   AF-A0A5B6ZD64-F1
#
_cell.length_a   1.000
_cell.length_b   1.000
_cell.length_c   1.000
_cell.angle_alpha   90.00
_cell.angle_beta   90.00
_cell.angle_gamma   90.00
#
_symmetry.space_group_name_H-M   'P 1'
#
loop_
_entity.id
_entity.type
_entity.pdbx_description
1 polymer ?
#
loop_
_entity_poly.entity_id
_entity_poly.type
_entity_poly.pdbx_seq_one_letter_code
_entity_poly.pdbx_strand_id
1 'polypeptide(L)'
;PHECVPFLELYATNNPKNPRPDVPLMATHIPYSSLPESIFVSGCRMVYVYRDPKDVLVSLWHFIGRQKHEDIESLPFEEAFELFSRGVSPYGSFWDHVLGYWKASLTCPDRVLFLKYEDMKSEPLVHAKRLAEFIGHP
;
A
#
# COMPACT_ATOMS: atom_id res chain seq x y z
N PRO A 1 3.05 15.11 -0.07
CA PRO A 1 3.07 13.96 0.89
C PRO A 1 4.10 12.89 0.57
N HIS A 2 4.20 12.43 -0.69
CA HIS A 2 5.18 11.40 -1.10
C HIS A 2 6.65 11.82 -0.97
N GLU A 3 6.94 13.12 -0.87
CA GLU A 3 8.27 13.64 -0.53
C GLU A 3 8.67 13.36 0.93
N CYS A 4 7.68 13.26 1.84
CA CYS A 4 7.93 13.03 3.27
C CYS A 4 8.02 11.53 3.61
N VAL A 5 7.36 10.67 2.81
CA VAL A 5 7.33 9.22 3.02
C VAL A 5 7.67 8.55 1.69
N PRO A 6 8.96 8.27 1.42
CA PRO A 6 9.38 7.69 0.17
C PRO A 6 8.92 6.23 0.05
N PHE A 7 8.68 5.78 -1.18
CA PHE A 7 8.40 4.38 -1.47
C PHE A 7 9.69 3.57 -1.42
N LEU A 8 9.70 2.44 -0.69
CA LEU A 8 10.85 1.55 -0.53
C LEU A 8 11.45 1.15 -1.89
N GLU A 9 10.59 0.71 -2.80
CA GLU A 9 10.95 0.26 -4.15
C GLU A 9 11.59 1.36 -5.02
N LEU A 10 11.22 2.63 -4.81
CA LEU A 10 11.80 3.77 -5.55
C LEU A 10 13.03 4.33 -4.84
N TYR A 11 13.00 4.36 -3.50
CA TYR A 11 14.08 4.89 -2.69
C TYR A 11 15.37 4.11 -2.89
N ALA A 12 15.29 2.78 -2.87
CA ALA A 12 16.44 1.91 -3.07
C ALA A 12 17.08 2.12 -4.46
N THR A 13 16.27 2.32 -5.49
CA THR A 13 16.75 2.62 -6.86
C THR A 13 17.40 3.99 -6.97
N ASN A 14 16.80 5.02 -6.35
CA ASN A 14 17.27 6.40 -6.46
C ASN A 14 18.44 6.74 -5.52
N ASN A 15 18.60 5.99 -4.43
CA ASN A 15 19.62 6.24 -3.40
C ASN A 15 20.54 5.02 -3.19
N PRO A 16 21.23 4.52 -4.23
CA PRO A 16 22.02 3.29 -4.13
C PRO A 16 23.18 3.39 -3.13
N LYS A 17 23.60 4.62 -2.77
CA LYS A 17 24.69 4.90 -1.82
C LYS A 17 24.21 5.38 -0.45
N ASN A 18 22.93 5.69 -0.28
CA ASN A 18 22.36 6.11 0.99
C ASN A 18 21.15 5.22 1.32
N PRO A 19 21.36 4.05 1.95
CA PRO A 19 20.29 3.08 2.17
C PRO A 19 19.37 3.45 3.34
N ARG A 20 19.60 4.57 4.05
CA ARG A 20 18.85 4.96 5.24
C ARG A 20 18.23 6.35 5.06
N PRO A 21 16.88 6.46 5.04
CA PRO A 21 16.22 7.76 5.06
C PRO A 21 16.41 8.42 6.43
N ASP A 22 16.38 9.75 6.44
CA ASP A 22 16.52 10.55 7.67
C ASP A 22 15.32 10.36 8.63
N VAL A 23 14.15 10.02 8.07
CA VAL A 23 12.94 9.68 8.83
C VAL A 23 12.70 8.17 8.73
N PRO A 24 12.50 7.44 9.83
CA PRO A 24 12.26 5.99 9.84
C PRO A 24 10.83 5.63 9.39
N LEU A 25 10.36 6.25 8.32
CA LEU A 25 9.03 6.07 7.75
C LEU A 25 9.15 5.86 6.24
N MET A 26 8.61 4.76 5.75
CA MET A 26 8.57 4.41 4.33
C MET A 26 7.19 3.88 3.97
N ALA A 27 6.84 4.01 2.69
CA ALA A 27 5.68 3.38 2.09
C ALA A 27 6.12 2.25 1.15
N THR A 28 5.23 1.31 0.84
CA THR A 28 5.46 0.32 -0.21
C THR A 28 4.14 -0.24 -0.73
N HIS A 29 4.13 -0.63 -2.00
CA HIS A 29 3.07 -1.46 -2.59
C HIS A 29 3.49 -2.93 -2.74
N ILE A 30 4.64 -3.35 -2.19
CA ILE A 30 5.12 -4.73 -2.30
C ILE A 30 4.17 -5.69 -1.53
N PRO A 31 3.74 -6.81 -2.15
CA PRO A 31 2.96 -7.83 -1.46
C PRO A 31 3.69 -8.39 -0.24
N TYR A 32 2.96 -8.75 0.81
CA TYR A 32 3.56 -9.22 2.07
C TYR A 32 4.58 -10.36 1.87
N SER A 33 4.28 -11.33 1.00
CA SER A 33 5.14 -12.47 0.68
C SER A 33 6.45 -12.11 -0.05
N SER A 34 6.54 -10.90 -0.58
CA SER A 34 7.67 -10.40 -1.37
C SER A 34 8.44 -9.30 -0.64
N LEU A 35 8.08 -8.99 0.60
CA LEU A 35 8.82 -8.03 1.42
C LEU A 35 10.24 -8.54 1.72
N PRO A 36 11.26 -7.66 1.75
CA PRO A 36 12.60 -8.03 2.15
C PRO A 36 12.66 -8.65 3.56
N GLU A 37 13.51 -9.67 3.74
CA GLU A 37 13.66 -10.38 5.01
C GLU A 37 14.00 -9.45 6.19
N SER A 38 14.75 -8.37 5.91
CA SER A 38 15.12 -7.35 6.90
C SER A 38 13.90 -6.70 7.58
N ILE A 39 12.75 -6.62 6.91
CA ILE A 39 11.51 -6.08 7.51
C ILE A 39 10.99 -7.02 8.60
N PHE A 40 11.07 -8.34 8.37
CA PHE A 40 10.65 -9.32 9.38
C PHE A 40 11.60 -9.33 10.58
N VAL A 41 12.92 -9.32 10.32
CA VAL A 41 13.96 -9.36 11.36
C VAL A 41 14.02 -8.08 12.19
N SER A 42 13.84 -6.91 11.57
CA SER A 42 13.95 -5.62 12.25
C SER A 42 12.89 -5.36 13.32
N GLY A 43 11.81 -6.13 13.34
CA GLY A 43 10.71 -5.88 14.27
C GLY A 43 9.86 -4.66 13.92
N CYS A 44 10.07 -4.02 12.75
CA CYS A 44 9.34 -2.80 12.41
C CYS A 44 7.82 -3.03 12.37
N ARG A 45 7.09 -1.95 12.67
CA ARG A 45 5.63 -1.91 12.60
C ARG A 45 5.20 -1.56 11.18
N MET A 46 4.10 -2.17 10.75
CA MET A 46 3.48 -1.97 9.44
C MET A 46 2.05 -1.46 9.65
N VAL A 47 1.64 -0.50 8.83
CA VAL A 47 0.26 -0.06 8.73
C VAL A 47 -0.21 -0.40 7.32
N TYR A 48 -1.22 -1.24 7.23
CA TYR A 48 -1.80 -1.64 5.96
C TYR A 48 -3.20 -1.05 5.82
N VAL A 49 -3.45 -0.39 4.70
CA VAL A 49 -4.76 0.18 4.36
C VAL A 49 -5.32 -0.58 3.17
N TYR A 50 -6.51 -1.15 3.33
CA TYR A 50 -7.29 -1.70 2.22
C TYR A 50 -8.54 -0.85 1.96
N ARG A 51 -9.14 -1.04 0.79
CA ARG A 51 -10.31 -0.30 0.32
C ARG A 51 -11.24 -1.25 -0.44
N ASP A 52 -12.51 -0.88 -0.60
CA ASP A 52 -13.43 -1.65 -1.45
C ASP A 52 -12.82 -1.87 -2.86
N PRO A 53 -12.78 -3.12 -3.37
CA PRO A 53 -12.13 -3.45 -4.65
C PRO A 53 -12.70 -2.70 -5.85
N LYS A 54 -13.99 -2.37 -5.84
CA LYS A 54 -14.64 -1.63 -6.94
C LYS A 54 -14.09 -0.21 -7.01
N ASP A 55 -13.97 0.43 -5.86
CA ASP A 55 -13.38 1.75 -5.73
C ASP A 55 -11.88 1.77 -6.06
N VAL A 56 -11.16 0.71 -5.68
CA VAL A 56 -9.73 0.54 -6.02
C VAL A 56 -9.55 0.45 -7.53
N LEU A 57 -10.34 -0.37 -8.21
CA LEU A 57 -10.29 -0.50 -9.67
C LEU A 57 -10.53 0.83 -10.37
N VAL A 58 -11.59 1.54 -10.02
CA VAL A 58 -11.92 2.84 -10.64
C VAL A 58 -10.80 3.85 -10.39
N SER A 59 -10.27 3.90 -9.16
CA SER A 59 -9.15 4.78 -8.81
C SER A 59 -7.88 4.45 -9.60
N LEU A 60 -7.54 3.17 -9.73
CA LEU A 60 -6.36 2.71 -10.45
C LEU A 60 -6.48 3.00 -11.95
N TRP A 61 -7.65 2.75 -12.53
CA TRP A 61 -7.93 3.02 -13.93
C TRP A 61 -7.72 4.50 -14.27
N HIS A 62 -8.30 5.41 -13.47
CA HIS A 62 -8.06 6.84 -13.63
C HIS A 62 -6.60 7.25 -13.40
N PHE A 63 -5.92 6.65 -12.41
CA PHE A 63 -4.53 6.95 -12.14
C PHE A 63 -3.62 6.59 -13.31
N ILE A 64 -3.75 5.37 -13.85
CA ILE A 64 -3.01 4.92 -15.02
C ILE A 64 -3.33 5.79 -16.24
N GLY A 65 -4.61 6.11 -16.46
CA GLY A 65 -5.02 6.98 -17.57
C GLY A 65 -4.36 8.36 -17.54
N ARG A 66 -4.16 8.94 -16.35
CA ARG A 66 -3.47 10.23 -16.18
C ARG A 66 -1.95 10.16 -16.34
N GLN A 67 -1.34 8.97 -16.22
CA GLN A 67 0.10 8.81 -16.38
C GLN A 67 0.54 8.57 -17.83
N LYS A 68 -0.41 8.35 -18.75
CA LYS A 68 -0.08 8.12 -20.15
C LYS A 68 0.35 9.42 -20.84
N HIS A 69 1.36 9.31 -21.70
CA HIS A 69 1.67 10.33 -22.69
C HIS A 69 0.54 10.42 -23.72
N GLU A 70 0.38 11.58 -24.36
CA GLU A 70 -0.72 11.89 -25.30
C GLU A 70 -0.88 10.86 -26.43
N ASP A 71 0.19 10.13 -26.78
CA ASP A 71 0.23 9.16 -27.88
C ASP A 71 -0.19 7.72 -27.50
N ILE A 72 -0.53 7.44 -26.24
CA ILE A 72 -0.89 6.09 -25.78
C ILE A 72 -2.39 6.02 -25.49
N GLU A 73 -3.11 5.20 -26.26
CA GLU A 73 -4.54 4.93 -26.02
C GLU A 73 -4.78 4.41 -24.60
N SER A 74 -5.80 4.95 -23.94
CA SER A 74 -6.22 4.53 -22.60
C SER A 74 -6.77 3.10 -22.64
N LEU A 75 -6.45 2.31 -21.62
CA LEU A 75 -7.01 0.96 -21.48
C LEU A 75 -8.53 1.09 -21.29
N PRO A 76 -9.38 0.43 -22.10
CA PRO A 76 -10.83 0.44 -21.87
C PRO A 76 -11.17 -0.04 -20.46
N PHE A 77 -12.22 0.52 -19.86
CA PHE A 77 -12.57 0.20 -18.47
C PHE A 77 -12.98 -1.28 -18.33
N GLU A 78 -13.70 -1.82 -19.30
CA GLU A 78 -14.12 -3.23 -19.34
C GLU A 78 -12.90 -4.16 -19.34
N GLU A 79 -11.86 -3.83 -20.12
CA GLU A 79 -10.62 -4.61 -20.13
C GLU A 79 -9.86 -4.49 -18.81
N ALA A 80 -9.81 -3.29 -18.22
CA ALA A 80 -9.22 -3.09 -16.90
C ALA A 80 -9.96 -3.89 -15.82
N PHE A 81 -11.29 -3.95 -15.87
CA PHE A 81 -12.12 -4.74 -14.98
C PHE A 81 -11.85 -6.24 -15.12
N GLU A 82 -11.76 -6.76 -16.35
CA GLU A 82 -11.46 -8.17 -16.60
C GLU A 82 -10.07 -8.56 -16.10
N LEU A 83 -9.05 -7.74 -16.40
CA LEU A 83 -7.69 -7.95 -15.91
C LEU A 83 -7.63 -7.93 -14.38
N PHE A 84 -8.21 -6.90 -13.76
CA PHE A 84 -8.23 -6.77 -12.30
C PHE A 84 -8.95 -7.95 -11.63
N SER A 85 -10.11 -8.36 -12.15
CA SER A 85 -10.87 -9.49 -11.64
C SER A 85 -10.09 -10.81 -11.71
N ARG A 86 -9.30 -10.99 -12.78
CA ARG A 86 -8.38 -12.13 -12.93
C ARG A 86 -7.11 -12.02 -12.10
N GLY A 87 -6.95 -10.94 -11.33
CA GLY A 87 -5.77 -10.69 -10.49
C GLY A 87 -4.59 -10.05 -11.22
N VAL A 88 -4.76 -9.65 -12.48
CA VAL A 88 -3.71 -8.99 -13.28
C VAL A 88 -3.80 -7.49 -13.07
N SER A 89 -2.96 -6.96 -12.19
CA SER A 89 -2.85 -5.53 -11.89
C SER A 89 -1.45 -5.20 -11.35
N PRO A 90 -1.02 -3.93 -11.35
CA PRO A 90 0.21 -3.53 -10.67
C PRO A 90 0.19 -4.00 -9.21
N TYR A 91 1.26 -4.67 -8.78
CA TYR A 91 1.39 -5.30 -7.46
C TYR A 91 0.33 -6.36 -7.14
N GLY A 92 -0.42 -6.82 -8.14
CA GLY A 92 -1.51 -7.78 -7.99
C GLY A 92 -1.05 -9.23 -7.75
N SER A 93 -1.97 -10.13 -7.42
CA SER A 93 -3.44 -9.90 -7.39
C SER A 93 -3.88 -9.06 -6.19
N PHE A 94 -4.90 -8.21 -6.37
CA PHE A 94 -5.48 -7.44 -5.26
C PHE A 94 -5.91 -8.35 -4.11
N TRP A 95 -6.50 -9.51 -4.45
CA TRP A 95 -7.01 -10.49 -3.50
C TRP A 95 -5.90 -11.04 -2.60
N ASP A 96 -4.82 -11.53 -3.20
CA ASP A 96 -3.68 -12.09 -2.47
C ASP A 96 -2.94 -11.01 -1.69
N HIS A 97 -2.86 -9.81 -2.25
CA HIS A 97 -2.25 -8.67 -1.58
C HIS A 97 -2.98 -8.34 -0.28
N VAL A 98 -4.30 -8.16 -0.31
CA VAL A 98 -5.08 -7.87 0.91
C VAL A 98 -5.04 -9.05 1.87
N LEU A 99 -5.19 -10.28 1.35
CA LEU A 99 -5.22 -11.50 2.16
C LEU A 99 -3.90 -11.73 2.92
N GLY A 100 -2.76 -11.46 2.28
CA GLY A 100 -1.44 -11.60 2.89
C GLY A 100 -1.27 -10.71 4.12
N TYR A 101 -1.57 -9.41 3.98
CA TYR A 101 -1.49 -8.46 5.09
C TYR A 101 -2.58 -8.70 6.15
N TRP A 102 -3.77 -9.14 5.75
CA TRP A 102 -4.82 -9.52 6.72
C TRP A 102 -4.37 -10.69 7.59
N LYS A 103 -3.84 -11.77 7.00
CA LYS A 103 -3.29 -12.90 7.75
C LYS A 103 -2.17 -12.46 8.70
N ALA A 104 -1.27 -11.60 8.22
CA ALA A 104 -0.19 -11.05 9.04
C ALA A 104 -0.71 -10.23 10.24
N SER A 105 -1.80 -9.48 10.07
CA SER A 105 -2.45 -8.74 11.17
C SER A 105 -3.05 -9.64 12.25
N LEU A 106 -3.49 -10.85 11.87
CA LEU A 106 -3.99 -11.83 12.83
C LEU A 106 -2.86 -12.51 13.60
N THR A 107 -1.74 -12.80 12.93
CA THR A 107 -0.59 -13.48 13.55
C THR A 107 0.30 -12.56 14.37
N CYS A 108 0.38 -11.28 14.00
CA CYS A 108 1.27 -10.30 14.63
C CYS A 108 0.56 -8.95 14.84
N PRO A 109 -0.50 -8.88 15.67
CA PRO A 109 -1.32 -7.68 15.84
C PRO A 109 -0.55 -6.47 16.38
N ASP A 110 0.49 -6.69 17.18
CA ASP A 110 1.36 -5.61 17.70
C ASP A 110 2.32 -5.04 16.65
N ARG A 111 2.45 -5.72 15.50
CA ARG A 111 3.33 -5.34 14.39
C ARG A 111 2.58 -4.92 13.13
N VAL A 112 1.34 -5.35 12.93
CA VAL A 112 0.59 -5.05 11.71
C VAL A 112 -0.78 -4.47 12.06
N LEU A 113 -0.93 -3.16 11.85
CA LEU A 113 -2.20 -2.47 11.97
C LEU A 113 -2.94 -2.53 10.62
N PHE A 114 -4.08 -3.22 10.60
CA PHE A 114 -4.92 -3.37 9.41
C PHE A 114 -6.12 -2.41 9.47
N LEU A 115 -6.20 -1.50 8.49
CA LEU A 115 -7.19 -0.42 8.44
C LEU A 115 -7.99 -0.46 7.14
N LYS A 116 -9.26 -0.08 7.23
CA LYS A 116 -10.14 0.07 6.08
C LYS A 116 -10.28 1.55 5.74
N TYR A 117 -10.09 1.89 4.46
CA TYR A 117 -10.16 3.26 3.96
C TYR A 117 -11.50 3.93 4.27
N GLU A 118 -12.61 3.22 4.09
CA GLU A 118 -13.95 3.75 4.33
C GLU A 118 -14.16 4.13 5.79
N ASP A 119 -13.68 3.31 6.73
CA ASP A 119 -13.83 3.56 8.17
C ASP A 119 -12.97 4.76 8.60
N MET A 120 -11.74 4.88 8.06
CA MET A 120 -10.90 6.07 8.28
C MET A 120 -11.55 7.35 7.75
N LYS A 121 -12.34 7.26 6.68
CA LYS A 121 -13.06 8.40 6.12
C LYS A 121 -14.30 8.75 6.95
N SER A 122 -15.02 7.77 7.49
CA SER A 122 -16.20 8.01 8.33
C SER A 122 -15.84 8.51 9.72
N GLU A 123 -14.77 7.97 10.32
CA GLU A 123 -14.38 8.26 11.71
C GLU A 123 -12.88 8.64 11.82
N PRO A 124 -12.45 9.73 11.17
CA PRO A 124 -11.01 10.05 11.03
C PRO A 124 -10.29 10.23 12.36
N LEU A 125 -10.94 10.85 13.36
CA LEU A 125 -10.32 11.07 14.67
C LEU A 125 -10.11 9.77 15.45
N VAL A 126 -11.01 8.80 15.31
CA VAL A 126 -10.90 7.49 15.97
C VAL A 126 -9.72 6.73 15.38
N HIS A 127 -9.63 6.68 14.05
CA HIS A 127 -8.55 5.98 13.36
C HIS A 127 -7.19 6.69 13.48
N ALA A 128 -7.16 8.02 13.53
CA ALA A 128 -5.94 8.78 13.78
C ALA A 128 -5.38 8.51 15.19
N LYS A 129 -6.24 8.50 16.22
CA LYS A 129 -5.84 8.13 17.59
C LYS A 129 -5.33 6.68 17.66
N ARG A 130 -6.06 5.75 17.04
CA ARG A 130 -5.63 4.35 16.96
C ARG A 130 -4.27 4.19 16.27
N LEU A 131 -4.02 4.96 15.21
CA LEU A 131 -2.72 4.98 14.55
C LEU A 131 -1.63 5.55 15.47
N ALA A 132 -1.91 6.69 16.12
CA ALA A 132 -1.02 7.36 17.06
C ALA A 132 -0.60 6.43 18.23
N GLU A 133 -1.56 5.74 18.83
CA GLU A 133 -1.33 4.70 19.84
C GLU A 133 -0.47 3.56 19.29
N PHE A 134 -0.79 3.04 18.11
CA PHE A 134 -0.05 1.95 17.48
C PHE A 134 1.41 2.31 17.16
N ILE A 135 1.70 3.56 16.77
CA ILE A 135 3.07 4.02 16.51
C ILE A 135 3.80 4.51 17.77
N GLY A 136 3.14 4.54 18.94
CA GLY A 136 3.73 4.96 20.21
C GLY A 136 3.82 6.47 20.42
N HIS A 137 2.96 7.24 19.74
CA HIS A 137 2.87 8.69 19.84
C HIS A 137 1.41 9.16 20.07
N PRO A 138 0.77 8.78 21.20
CA PRO A 138 -0.66 9.01 21.46
C PRO A 138 -1.05 10.50 21.62
#